data_AF-A0A8S3HT16-F1
#
_entry.id   AF-A0A8S3HT16-F1
#
_cell.length_a   1.000
_cell.length_b   1.000
_cell.length_c   1.000
_cell.angle_alpha   90.00
_cell.angle_beta   90.00
_cell.angle_gamma   90.00
#
_symmetry.space_group_name_H-M   'P 1'
#
loop_
_entity.id
_entity.type
_entity.pdbx_description
1 polymer ?
#
loop_
_entity_poly.entity_id
_entity_poly.type
_entity_poly.pdbx_seq_one_letter_code
_entity_poly.pdbx_strand_id
1 'polypeptide(L)'
;DSSYIRTREEELVKRFHRRFKKNETLVLLGSQTAARLPIFSFSIYIPGVCKYIHQNLVCLLFNDLFGIQVRSGCACAGPYALDLLNINDAKTDTYCLFMTENANARGNEGIVRTMMMKPGFTRLNLPYFSTDEEIDYIFNAIEFIAADGWKFLPLYTYDPTTASWSHRSGFQLAQSSLEDITYKSGKMLYYGKKVDLSSTRGGKHFPNSGSHPYSNETRIE
;
A
#
# COMPACT_ATOMS: atom_id res chain seq x y z
N ASP A 1 24.43 -21.35 6.49
CA ASP A 1 23.96 -22.71 6.19
C ASP A 1 22.55 -22.63 5.62
N SER A 2 22.29 -23.21 4.45
CA SER A 2 20.98 -23.14 3.78
C SER A 2 19.90 -23.92 4.53
N SER A 3 20.28 -24.95 5.30
CA SER A 3 19.35 -25.74 6.11
C SER A 3 18.71 -24.92 7.24
N TYR A 4 19.49 -24.03 7.86
CA TYR A 4 19.02 -23.11 8.89
C TYR A 4 17.97 -22.14 8.35
N ILE A 5 18.26 -21.48 7.20
CA ILE A 5 17.35 -20.50 6.57
C ILE A 5 16.00 -21.15 6.29
N ARG A 6 16.00 -22.33 5.65
CA ARG A 6 14.79 -23.07 5.34
C ARG A 6 13.98 -23.43 6.59
N THR A 7 14.65 -23.92 7.63
CA THR A 7 13.99 -24.29 8.90
C THR A 7 13.31 -23.08 9.54
N ARG A 8 14.00 -21.93 9.56
CA ARG A 8 13.47 -20.69 10.10
C ARG A 8 12.29 -20.15 9.28
N GLU A 9 12.38 -20.17 7.95
CA GLU A 9 11.27 -19.78 7.07
C GLU A 9 10.02 -20.66 7.28
N GLU A 10 10.19 -21.98 7.38
CA GLU A 10 9.09 -22.92 7.66
C GLU A 10 8.46 -22.68 9.05
N GLU A 11 9.26 -22.32 10.04
CA GLU A 11 8.80 -21.98 11.39
C GLU A 11 7.97 -20.67 11.39
N LEU A 12 8.45 -19.62 10.72
CA LEU A 12 7.72 -18.35 10.57
C LEU A 12 6.35 -18.56 9.88
N VAL A 13 6.30 -19.41 8.85
CA VAL A 13 5.04 -19.79 8.20
C VAL A 13 4.09 -20.46 9.19
N LYS A 14 4.57 -21.43 9.97
CA LYS A 14 3.75 -22.13 10.97
C LYS A 14 3.26 -21.17 12.07
N ARG A 15 4.09 -20.23 12.52
CA ARG A 15 3.72 -19.22 13.51
C ARG A 15 2.63 -18.29 12.99
N PHE A 16 2.78 -17.78 11.77
CA PHE A 16 1.77 -16.94 11.12
C PHE A 16 0.42 -17.66 11.07
N HIS A 17 0.37 -18.87 10.52
CA HIS A 17 -0.88 -19.63 10.41
C HIS A 17 -1.47 -19.89 11.80
N ARG A 18 -0.66 -20.27 12.79
CA ARG A 18 -1.15 -20.50 14.16
C ARG A 18 -1.79 -19.25 14.76
N ARG A 19 -1.20 -18.08 14.56
CA ARG A 19 -1.69 -16.79 15.08
C ARG A 19 -3.00 -16.38 14.41
N PHE A 20 -3.10 -16.52 13.09
CA PHE A 20 -4.18 -15.92 12.31
C PHE A 20 -5.25 -16.89 11.79
N LYS A 21 -5.13 -18.20 12.03
CA LYS A 21 -6.09 -19.22 11.52
C LYS A 21 -7.56 -18.94 11.85
N LYS A 22 -7.83 -18.27 12.99
CA LYS A 22 -9.19 -17.98 13.48
C LYS A 22 -9.60 -16.52 13.28
N ASN A 23 -8.78 -15.71 12.62
CA ASN A 23 -9.07 -14.29 12.43
C ASN A 23 -10.03 -14.12 11.24
N GLU A 24 -11.29 -13.78 11.51
CA GLU A 24 -12.33 -13.58 10.49
C GLU A 24 -12.19 -12.25 9.72
N THR A 25 -11.42 -11.30 10.26
CA THR A 25 -11.14 -10.01 9.62
C THR A 25 -9.96 -10.09 8.65
N LEU A 26 -9.00 -10.99 8.89
CA LEU A 26 -7.84 -11.18 8.04
C LEU A 26 -8.12 -12.26 6.99
N VAL A 27 -8.41 -11.84 5.76
CA VAL A 27 -8.59 -12.75 4.63
C VAL A 27 -7.24 -13.04 4.01
N LEU A 28 -6.62 -14.16 4.40
CA LEU A 28 -5.35 -14.59 3.81
C LEU A 28 -5.58 -15.20 2.43
N LEU A 29 -4.84 -14.68 1.45
CA LEU A 29 -4.94 -15.05 0.06
C LEU A 29 -3.93 -16.14 -0.31
N GLY A 30 -4.36 -17.04 -1.20
CA GLY A 30 -3.55 -18.11 -1.77
C GLY A 30 -3.65 -19.41 -0.99
N SER A 31 -2.82 -20.39 -1.37
CA SER A 31 -2.85 -21.69 -0.70
C SER A 31 -2.37 -21.58 0.76
N GLN A 32 -3.16 -22.18 1.65
CA GLN A 32 -2.90 -22.29 3.08
C GLN A 32 -2.17 -23.59 3.45
N THR A 33 -2.04 -24.51 2.50
CA THR A 33 -1.54 -25.87 2.73
C THR A 33 -0.26 -26.18 1.96
N ALA A 34 0.01 -25.44 0.88
CA ALA A 34 1.23 -25.62 0.10
C ALA A 34 2.46 -25.13 0.87
N ALA A 35 3.59 -25.80 0.65
CA ALA A 35 4.89 -25.30 1.10
C ALA A 35 5.17 -23.93 0.44
N ARG A 36 5.56 -22.94 1.25
CA ARG A 36 5.73 -21.55 0.82
C ARG A 36 6.80 -20.85 1.62
N LEU A 37 7.36 -19.78 1.04
CA LEU A 37 8.13 -18.78 1.78
C LEU A 37 7.20 -17.96 2.69
N PRO A 38 7.73 -17.31 3.74
CA PRO A 38 6.95 -16.48 4.67
C PRO A 38 6.56 -15.11 4.06
N ILE A 39 6.01 -15.16 2.85
CA ILE A 39 5.46 -14.03 2.10
C ILE A 39 3.96 -14.22 2.05
N PHE A 40 3.22 -13.30 2.64
CA PHE A 40 1.77 -13.37 2.81
C PHE A 40 1.08 -12.26 2.03
N SER A 41 0.01 -12.61 1.32
CA SER A 41 -0.89 -11.68 0.66
C SER A 41 -2.22 -11.73 1.38
N PHE A 42 -2.77 -10.60 1.83
CA PHE A 42 -4.02 -10.58 2.58
C PHE A 42 -4.84 -9.32 2.34
N SER A 43 -6.13 -9.41 2.65
CA SER A 43 -7.07 -8.30 2.67
C SER A 43 -7.73 -8.20 4.04
N ILE A 44 -8.10 -6.98 4.45
CA ILE A 44 -8.79 -6.74 5.73
C ILE A 44 -10.28 -6.56 5.48
N TYR A 45 -11.09 -7.47 6.02
CA TYR A 45 -12.54 -7.50 5.94
C TYR A 45 -13.17 -6.96 7.23
N ILE A 46 -14.23 -6.18 7.11
CA ILE A 46 -14.96 -5.57 8.24
C ILE A 46 -16.31 -6.29 8.43
N PRO A 47 -16.44 -7.20 9.42
CA PRO A 47 -17.58 -8.11 9.54
C PRO A 47 -18.95 -7.48 9.86
N GLY A 48 -19.05 -6.17 10.13
CA GLY A 48 -20.33 -5.48 10.31
C GLY A 48 -20.81 -4.68 9.09
N VAL A 49 -19.91 -4.31 8.19
CA VAL A 49 -20.19 -3.44 7.03
C VAL A 49 -20.12 -4.23 5.72
N CYS A 50 -19.65 -5.48 5.77
CA CYS A 50 -19.44 -6.36 4.62
C CYS A 50 -18.55 -5.72 3.53
N LYS A 51 -17.51 -5.00 3.96
CA LYS A 51 -16.57 -4.28 3.09
C LYS A 51 -15.12 -4.57 3.46
N TYR A 52 -14.24 -4.31 2.50
CA TYR A 52 -12.79 -4.41 2.68
C TYR A 52 -12.18 -3.02 2.88
N ILE A 53 -11.09 -2.96 3.65
CA ILE A 53 -10.23 -1.77 3.70
C ILE A 53 -9.38 -1.74 2.43
N HIS A 54 -9.30 -0.58 1.77
CA HIS A 54 -8.49 -0.39 0.58
C HIS A 54 -7.01 -0.70 0.88
N GLN A 55 -6.36 -1.51 0.04
CA GLN A 55 -5.00 -2.01 0.25
C GLN A 55 -3.95 -0.91 0.46
N ASN A 56 -4.06 0.22 -0.26
CA ASN A 56 -3.13 1.34 -0.08
C ASN A 56 -3.28 1.99 1.30
N LEU A 57 -4.50 2.04 1.84
CA LEU A 57 -4.72 2.55 3.20
C LEU A 57 -4.13 1.59 4.23
N VAL A 58 -4.33 0.28 4.07
CA VAL A 58 -3.70 -0.72 4.95
C VAL A 58 -2.18 -0.54 4.99
N CYS A 59 -1.55 -0.35 3.82
CA CYS A 59 -0.11 -0.13 3.74
C CYS A 59 0.35 1.15 4.43
N LEU A 60 -0.41 2.23 4.29
CA LEU A 60 -0.12 3.47 5.01
C LEU A 60 -0.29 3.32 6.51
N LEU A 61 -1.28 2.57 7.00
CA LEU A 61 -1.43 2.34 8.43
C LEU A 61 -0.24 1.56 9.02
N PHE A 62 0.29 0.57 8.28
CA PHE A 62 1.53 -0.11 8.67
C PHE A 62 2.71 0.86 8.77
N ASN A 63 2.84 1.77 7.81
CA ASN A 63 3.90 2.77 7.80
C ASN A 63 3.74 3.80 8.92
N ASP A 64 2.58 4.46 8.98
CA ASP A 64 2.34 5.65 9.81
C ASP A 64 2.21 5.31 11.29
N LEU A 65 1.65 4.13 11.63
CA LEU A 65 1.44 3.73 13.02
C LEU A 65 2.56 2.84 13.57
N PHE A 66 3.18 2.02 12.72
CA PHE A 66 4.11 0.97 13.17
C PHE A 66 5.51 1.08 12.55
N GLY A 67 5.74 1.96 11.57
CA GLY A 67 7.00 2.04 10.85
C GLY A 67 7.32 0.81 9.99
N ILE A 68 6.32 -0.04 9.72
CA ILE A 68 6.51 -1.29 8.97
C ILE A 68 6.28 -1.02 7.48
N GLN A 69 7.28 -1.30 6.66
CA GLN A 69 7.17 -1.17 5.21
C GLN A 69 6.54 -2.41 4.58
N VAL A 70 5.32 -2.24 4.08
CA VAL A 70 4.60 -3.27 3.30
C VAL A 70 4.30 -2.76 1.90
N ARG A 71 3.89 -3.66 1.02
CA ARG A 71 3.55 -3.31 -0.37
C ARG A 71 2.08 -3.59 -0.64
N SER A 72 1.37 -2.61 -1.19
CA SER A 72 0.07 -2.85 -1.80
C SER A 72 0.26 -3.39 -3.20
N GLY A 73 -0.48 -4.44 -3.53
CA GLY A 73 -0.62 -4.95 -4.88
C GLY A 73 -1.98 -4.57 -5.44
N CYS A 74 -2.00 -3.93 -6.60
CA CYS A 74 -3.18 -3.97 -7.46
C CYS A 74 -3.34 -5.39 -8.01
N ALA A 75 -4.58 -5.83 -8.23
CA ALA A 75 -4.85 -6.95 -9.13
C ALA A 75 -4.44 -6.56 -10.56
N CYS A 76 -3.15 -6.67 -10.84
CA CYS A 76 -2.51 -6.37 -12.11
C CYS A 76 -2.13 -7.67 -12.86
N ALA A 77 -2.32 -8.83 -12.22
CA ALA A 77 -2.16 -10.17 -12.79
C ALA A 77 -3.52 -10.80 -13.09
N GLY A 78 -4.23 -10.26 -14.08
CA GLY A 78 -5.42 -10.82 -14.75
C GLY A 78 -6.31 -11.78 -13.93
N PRO A 79 -6.63 -12.99 -14.45
CA PRO A 79 -7.58 -13.92 -13.83
C PRO A 79 -7.09 -14.51 -12.51
N TYR A 80 -5.77 -14.69 -12.32
CA TYR A 80 -5.24 -15.24 -11.07
C TYR A 80 -5.55 -14.36 -9.85
N ALA A 81 -5.46 -13.03 -10.00
CA ALA A 81 -5.83 -12.13 -8.91
C ALA A 81 -7.34 -12.17 -8.62
N LEU A 82 -8.18 -12.43 -9.63
CA LEU A 82 -9.63 -12.59 -9.45
C LEU A 82 -9.95 -13.89 -8.71
N ASP A 83 -9.34 -15.01 -9.13
CA ASP A 83 -9.45 -16.30 -8.46
C ASP A 83 -9.00 -16.20 -6.99
N LEU A 84 -7.87 -15.52 -6.76
CA LEU A 84 -7.29 -15.32 -5.45
C LEU A 84 -8.22 -14.52 -4.52
N LEU A 85 -8.92 -13.54 -5.07
CA LEU A 85 -9.90 -12.71 -4.36
C LEU A 85 -11.29 -13.36 -4.31
N ASN A 86 -11.44 -14.60 -4.79
CA ASN A 86 -12.69 -15.33 -4.91
C ASN A 86 -13.78 -14.55 -5.65
N ILE A 87 -13.36 -13.81 -6.69
CA ILE A 87 -14.21 -13.08 -7.62
C ILE A 87 -14.59 -14.08 -8.71
N ASN A 88 -15.82 -14.60 -8.65
CA ASN A 88 -16.36 -15.49 -9.67
C ASN A 88 -16.69 -14.73 -10.96
N ASP A 89 -16.93 -15.44 -12.07
CA ASP A 89 -17.20 -14.85 -13.38
C ASP A 89 -18.31 -13.79 -13.36
N ALA A 90 -19.38 -14.02 -12.61
CA ALA A 90 -20.46 -13.02 -12.47
C ALA A 90 -20.01 -11.72 -11.77
N LYS A 91 -19.16 -11.81 -10.74
CA LYS A 91 -18.56 -10.63 -10.10
C LYS A 91 -17.48 -10.02 -11.00
N THR A 92 -16.74 -10.83 -11.75
CA THR A 92 -15.77 -10.38 -12.75
C THR A 92 -16.43 -9.55 -13.82
N ASP A 93 -17.55 -10.01 -14.39
CA ASP A 93 -18.32 -9.26 -15.37
C ASP A 93 -18.86 -7.95 -14.78
N THR A 94 -19.29 -7.98 -13.51
CA THR A 94 -19.72 -6.77 -12.80
C THR A 94 -18.56 -5.78 -12.63
N TYR A 95 -17.38 -6.24 -12.18
CA TYR A 95 -16.19 -5.39 -12.06
C TYR A 95 -15.71 -4.89 -13.42
N CYS A 96 -15.67 -5.75 -14.45
CA CYS A 96 -15.30 -5.40 -15.82
C CYS A 96 -16.28 -4.39 -16.43
N LEU A 97 -17.58 -4.56 -16.21
CA LEU A 97 -18.60 -3.61 -16.62
C LEU A 97 -18.40 -2.26 -15.92
N PHE A 98 -18.25 -2.24 -14.60
CA PHE A 98 -17.97 -0.99 -13.88
C PHE A 98 -16.64 -0.35 -14.30
N MET A 99 -15.61 -1.13 -14.58
CA MET A 99 -14.33 -0.62 -15.09
C MET A 99 -14.47 -0.05 -16.52
N THR A 100 -15.27 -0.70 -17.38
CA THR A 100 -15.41 -0.36 -18.80
C THR A 100 -16.43 0.77 -19.02
N GLU A 101 -17.57 0.75 -18.33
CA GLU A 101 -18.56 1.83 -18.33
C GLU A 101 -17.98 3.12 -17.78
N ASN A 102 -17.19 3.06 -16.69
CA ASN A 102 -16.50 4.24 -16.19
C ASN A 102 -15.33 4.65 -17.08
N ALA A 103 -14.60 3.74 -17.72
CA ALA A 103 -13.57 4.11 -18.71
C ALA A 103 -14.15 4.82 -19.95
N ASN A 104 -15.36 4.44 -20.38
CA ASN A 104 -16.06 5.04 -21.52
C ASN A 104 -16.82 6.33 -21.16
N ALA A 105 -17.01 6.61 -19.87
CA ALA A 105 -17.60 7.85 -19.36
C ALA A 105 -16.60 9.01 -19.43
N ARG A 106 -16.47 9.61 -20.64
CA ARG A 106 -15.97 10.96 -20.94
C ARG A 106 -14.80 11.48 -20.06
N GLY A 107 -13.58 11.08 -20.40
CA GLY A 107 -12.33 11.73 -19.93
C GLY A 107 -11.66 11.08 -18.72
N ASN A 108 -10.56 11.68 -18.23
CA ASN A 108 -9.74 11.16 -17.13
C ASN A 108 -10.53 10.87 -15.84
N GLU A 109 -11.70 11.49 -15.62
CA GLU A 109 -12.58 11.28 -14.46
C GLU A 109 -13.13 9.85 -14.34
N GLY A 110 -13.29 9.17 -15.48
CA GLY A 110 -13.72 7.77 -15.54
C GLY A 110 -12.67 6.78 -15.03
N ILE A 111 -11.40 7.04 -15.36
CA ILE A 111 -10.24 6.26 -14.91
C ILE A 111 -10.01 6.47 -13.40
N VAL A 112 -10.16 7.71 -12.94
CA VAL A 112 -10.02 8.17 -11.55
C VAL A 112 -10.97 7.43 -10.59
N ARG A 113 -12.25 7.25 -10.97
CA ARG A 113 -13.23 6.46 -10.20
C ARG A 113 -12.93 4.97 -10.19
N THR A 114 -12.37 4.47 -11.29
CA THR A 114 -12.02 3.06 -11.46
C THR A 114 -10.91 2.61 -10.51
N MET A 115 -9.95 3.49 -10.18
CA MET A 115 -8.85 3.13 -9.28
C MET A 115 -9.29 2.79 -7.86
N MET A 116 -10.29 3.52 -7.31
CA MET A 116 -10.81 3.27 -5.95
C MET A 116 -11.51 1.91 -5.84
N MET A 117 -12.14 1.48 -6.93
CA MET A 117 -12.91 0.24 -7.00
C MET A 117 -12.03 -0.95 -7.38
N LYS A 118 -10.77 -0.72 -7.76
CA LYS A 118 -9.88 -1.78 -8.22
C LYS A 118 -9.47 -2.64 -7.02
N PRO A 119 -9.88 -3.92 -6.98
CA PRO A 119 -9.57 -4.77 -5.85
C PRO A 119 -8.06 -5.05 -5.81
N GLY A 120 -7.53 -5.19 -4.60
CA GLY A 120 -6.13 -5.46 -4.36
C GLY A 120 -5.91 -6.07 -2.99
N PHE A 121 -4.64 -6.21 -2.64
CA PHE A 121 -4.22 -6.88 -1.41
C PHE A 121 -2.93 -6.28 -0.87
N THR A 122 -2.65 -6.53 0.40
CA THR A 122 -1.39 -6.16 1.05
C THR A 122 -0.46 -7.35 1.04
N ARG A 123 0.81 -7.11 0.70
CA ARG A 123 1.88 -8.11 0.75
C ARG A 123 2.85 -7.79 1.87
N LEU A 124 3.14 -8.80 2.67
CA LEU A 124 4.08 -8.75 3.78
C LEU A 124 5.06 -9.92 3.69
N ASN A 125 6.34 -9.65 3.92
CA ASN A 125 7.42 -10.64 3.95
C ASN A 125 8.03 -10.66 5.35
N LEU A 126 8.21 -11.85 5.93
CA LEU A 126 8.94 -12.01 7.20
C LEU A 126 10.36 -12.48 6.90
N PRO A 127 11.39 -11.64 7.12
CA PRO A 127 12.77 -12.03 6.88
C PRO A 127 13.23 -13.13 7.86
N TYR A 128 14.01 -14.10 7.39
CA TYR A 128 14.51 -15.20 8.23
C TYR A 128 15.42 -14.72 9.38
N PHE A 129 16.09 -13.57 9.20
CA PHE A 129 17.01 -13.00 10.17
C PHE A 129 16.31 -12.12 11.23
N SER A 130 15.00 -11.90 11.10
CA SER A 130 14.25 -11.17 12.13
C SER A 130 14.12 -11.99 13.41
N THR A 131 14.27 -11.29 14.53
CA THR A 131 14.11 -11.83 15.88
C THR A 131 12.66 -12.20 16.17
N ASP A 132 12.42 -13.05 17.17
CA ASP A 132 11.05 -13.45 17.53
C ASP A 132 10.22 -12.26 18.01
N GLU A 133 10.87 -11.31 18.68
CA GLU A 133 10.28 -10.06 19.16
C GLU A 133 9.83 -9.15 18.01
N GLU A 134 10.64 -9.01 16.96
CA GLU A 134 10.26 -8.26 15.75
C GLU A 134 9.10 -8.93 15.01
N ILE A 135 9.10 -10.27 14.95
CA ILE A 135 8.01 -11.02 14.33
C ILE A 135 6.71 -10.84 15.11
N ASP A 136 6.76 -10.90 16.44
CA ASP A 136 5.59 -10.68 17.29
C ASP A 136 5.10 -9.23 17.21
N TYR A 137 6.00 -8.25 17.08
CA TYR A 137 5.63 -6.86 16.80
C TYR A 137 4.85 -6.73 15.49
N ILE A 138 5.32 -7.36 14.42
CA ILE A 138 4.62 -7.39 13.13
C ILE A 138 3.24 -8.06 13.27
N PHE A 139 3.14 -9.16 14.01
CA PHE A 139 1.86 -9.84 14.23
C PHE A 139 0.87 -8.96 14.99
N ASN A 140 1.33 -8.28 16.03
CA ASN A 140 0.50 -7.35 16.80
C ASN A 140 0.02 -6.17 15.93
N ALA A 141 0.87 -5.66 15.03
CA ALA A 141 0.48 -4.64 14.07
C ALA A 141 -0.60 -5.13 13.09
N ILE A 142 -0.47 -6.35 12.57
CA ILE A 142 -1.51 -6.97 11.71
C ILE A 142 -2.84 -7.06 12.47
N GLU A 143 -2.82 -7.55 13.71
CA GLU A 143 -4.04 -7.69 14.51
C GLU A 143 -4.71 -6.36 14.80
N PHE A 144 -3.92 -5.34 15.15
CA PHE A 144 -4.43 -4.00 15.38
C PHE A 144 -5.11 -3.44 14.13
N ILE A 145 -4.45 -3.53 12.97
CA ILE A 145 -5.02 -3.04 11.71
C ILE A 145 -6.26 -3.84 11.31
N ALA A 146 -6.26 -5.15 11.56
CA ALA A 146 -7.39 -6.01 11.26
C ALA A 146 -8.63 -5.70 12.13
N ALA A 147 -8.43 -5.40 13.41
CA ALA A 147 -9.50 -5.04 14.34
C ALA A 147 -9.98 -3.59 14.17
N ASP A 148 -9.04 -2.65 14.07
CA ASP A 148 -9.30 -1.21 14.27
C ASP A 148 -8.87 -0.33 13.10
N GLY A 149 -8.19 -0.86 12.08
CA GLY A 149 -7.65 -0.06 10.98
C GLY A 149 -8.71 0.77 10.24
N TRP A 150 -9.94 0.28 10.15
CA TRP A 150 -11.02 1.01 9.49
C TRP A 150 -11.45 2.28 10.25
N LYS A 151 -11.21 2.35 11.56
CA LYS A 151 -11.53 3.52 12.39
C LYS A 151 -10.67 4.73 12.02
N PHE A 152 -9.54 4.51 11.35
CA PHE A 152 -8.64 5.56 10.91
C PHE A 152 -9.06 6.22 9.60
N LEU A 153 -10.01 5.66 8.83
CA LEU A 153 -10.48 6.26 7.56
C LEU A 153 -10.76 7.77 7.65
N PRO A 154 -11.44 8.30 8.71
CA PRO A 154 -11.71 9.74 8.85
C PRO A 154 -10.48 10.62 9.01
N LEU A 155 -9.30 10.06 9.27
CA LEU A 155 -8.04 10.80 9.41
C LEU A 155 -7.29 10.94 8.10
N TYR A 156 -7.70 10.22 7.05
CA TYR A 156 -7.04 10.25 5.75
C TYR A 156 -7.96 10.83 4.66
N THR A 157 -7.32 11.25 3.57
CA THR A 157 -7.95 11.71 2.33
C THR A 157 -7.45 10.84 1.19
N TYR A 158 -8.35 10.43 0.31
CA TYR A 158 -8.02 9.68 -0.90
C TYR A 158 -7.95 10.63 -2.09
N ASP A 159 -6.83 10.62 -2.81
CA ASP A 159 -6.70 11.26 -4.11
C ASP A 159 -7.04 10.24 -5.22
N PRO A 160 -8.18 10.40 -5.89
CA PRO A 160 -8.62 9.45 -6.89
C PRO A 160 -7.83 9.53 -8.20
N THR A 161 -7.07 10.61 -8.43
CA THR A 161 -6.21 10.75 -9.62
C THR A 161 -4.95 9.91 -9.53
N THR A 162 -4.38 9.82 -8.33
CA THR A 162 -3.13 9.07 -8.07
C THR A 162 -3.36 7.74 -7.37
N ALA A 163 -4.59 7.46 -6.94
CA ALA A 163 -4.95 6.38 -6.02
C ALA A 163 -4.17 6.42 -4.69
N SER A 164 -3.61 7.59 -4.36
CA SER A 164 -2.84 7.79 -3.15
C SER A 164 -3.75 8.18 -1.99
N TRP A 165 -3.26 7.94 -0.80
CA TRP A 165 -3.92 8.30 0.45
C TRP A 165 -2.94 9.18 1.22
N SER A 166 -3.43 10.22 1.86
CA SER A 166 -2.62 11.13 2.67
C SER A 166 -3.33 11.45 3.98
N HIS A 167 -2.56 11.61 5.05
CA HIS A 167 -3.11 12.00 6.34
C HIS A 167 -3.58 13.47 6.29
N ARG A 168 -4.75 13.77 6.88
CA ARG A 168 -5.39 15.10 6.80
C ARG A 168 -4.60 16.22 7.46
N SER A 169 -3.66 15.90 8.36
CA SER A 169 -2.77 16.91 8.94
C SER A 169 -1.78 17.50 7.92
N GLY A 170 -1.68 16.93 6.72
CA GLY A 170 -0.75 17.39 5.69
C GLY A 170 0.70 16.98 5.94
N PHE A 171 0.97 16.09 6.91
CA PHE A 171 2.30 15.51 7.06
C PHE A 171 2.57 14.58 5.88
N GLN A 172 3.30 15.10 4.90
CA GLN A 172 3.75 14.34 3.75
C GLN A 172 5.27 14.53 3.65
N LEU A 173 6.00 13.43 3.66
CA LEU A 173 7.42 13.46 3.28
C LEU A 173 7.48 14.00 1.85
N ALA A 174 8.35 14.99 1.62
CA ALA A 174 8.50 15.62 0.31
C ALA A 174 8.69 14.54 -0.75
N GLN A 175 7.79 14.50 -1.74
CA GLN A 175 7.93 13.57 -2.87
C GLN A 175 9.09 14.06 -3.74
N SER A 176 10.18 13.30 -3.76
CA SER A 176 11.28 13.51 -4.69
C SER A 176 10.89 12.96 -6.06
N SER A 177 10.99 13.77 -7.11
CA SER A 177 10.85 13.29 -8.49
C SER A 177 12.21 12.84 -9.03
N LEU A 178 12.22 11.85 -9.93
CA LEU A 178 13.42 11.55 -10.72
C LEU A 178 13.80 12.71 -11.64
N GLU A 179 12.84 13.56 -12.00
CA GLU A 179 13.08 14.80 -12.76
C GLU A 179 13.91 15.82 -11.97
N ASP A 180 13.92 15.73 -10.64
CA ASP A 180 14.72 16.60 -9.78
C ASP A 180 16.19 16.12 -9.73
N ILE A 181 16.52 15.00 -10.37
CA ILE A 181 17.87 14.42 -10.40
C ILE A 181 18.51 14.69 -11.77
N THR A 182 19.76 15.17 -11.79
CA THR A 182 20.54 15.27 -13.03
C THR A 182 21.94 14.69 -12.88
N TYR A 183 22.48 14.20 -14.00
CA TYR A 183 23.85 13.68 -14.13
C TYR A 183 24.69 14.49 -15.13
N LYS A 184 24.23 15.67 -15.55
CA LYS A 184 24.91 16.49 -16.58
C LYS A 184 26.37 16.87 -16.22
N SER A 185 26.71 16.90 -14.94
CA SER A 185 28.06 17.18 -14.44
C SER A 185 28.92 15.94 -14.21
N GLY A 186 28.43 14.73 -14.55
CA GLY A 186 29.08 13.46 -14.23
C GLY A 186 28.92 13.03 -12.77
N LYS A 187 28.15 13.77 -11.96
CA LYS A 187 27.78 13.43 -10.57
C LYS A 187 26.27 13.54 -10.42
N MET A 188 25.69 12.77 -9.47
CA MET A 188 24.29 12.91 -9.11
C MET A 188 24.07 14.26 -8.42
N LEU A 189 23.26 15.12 -9.03
CA LEU A 189 22.79 16.37 -8.43
C LEU A 189 21.28 16.27 -8.22
N TYR A 190 20.80 16.60 -7.03
CA TYR A 190 19.39 16.58 -6.67
C TYR A 190 18.91 17.98 -6.28
N TYR A 191 17.88 18.48 -6.97
CA TYR A 191 17.26 19.78 -6.76
C TYR A 191 15.88 19.61 -6.11
N GLY A 192 15.83 19.04 -4.91
CA GLY A 192 14.55 18.80 -4.23
C GLY A 192 13.75 20.08 -4.00
N LYS A 193 12.42 20.00 -4.17
CA LYS A 193 11.50 21.05 -3.73
C LYS A 193 11.34 20.96 -2.21
N LYS A 194 11.63 22.06 -1.49
CA LYS A 194 11.18 22.20 -0.10
C LYS A 194 9.66 22.35 -0.11
N VAL A 195 8.97 21.35 0.46
CA VAL A 195 7.52 21.46 0.70
C VAL A 195 7.33 22.30 1.96
N ASP A 196 6.76 23.49 1.81
CA ASP A 196 6.32 24.30 2.94
C ASP A 196 5.01 23.72 3.49
N LEU A 197 5.09 23.09 4.65
CA LEU A 197 3.98 22.40 5.32
C LEU A 197 2.93 23.37 5.91
N SER A 198 3.12 24.69 5.77
CA SER A 198 2.22 25.70 6.34
C SER A 198 1.10 26.17 5.40
N SER A 199 1.15 25.86 4.09
CA SER A 199 0.29 26.51 3.10
C SER A 199 -0.95 25.71 2.64
N THR A 200 -1.19 24.49 3.10
CA THR A 200 -2.32 23.65 2.62
C THR A 200 -3.66 23.94 3.30
N ARG A 201 -3.88 25.16 3.79
CA ARG A 201 -5.21 25.68 4.16
C ARG A 201 -5.68 26.68 3.12
N GLY A 202 -6.17 26.19 1.98
CA GLY A 202 -6.83 27.06 1.00
C GLY A 202 -6.79 26.48 -0.39
N GLY A 203 -7.95 26.43 -1.05
CA GLY A 203 -8.11 25.84 -2.36
C GLY A 203 -7.28 26.49 -3.47
N LYS A 204 -7.02 25.66 -4.50
CA LYS A 204 -6.70 26.00 -5.90
C LYS A 204 -5.91 27.28 -6.15
N HIS A 205 -4.60 27.15 -6.34
CA HIS A 205 -3.87 27.84 -7.42
C HIS A 205 -2.52 27.16 -7.65
N PHE A 206 -2.29 26.62 -8.86
CA PHE A 206 -0.94 26.33 -9.33
C PHE A 206 -0.27 27.68 -9.65
N PRO A 207 0.87 28.05 -9.04
CA PRO A 207 1.62 29.19 -9.52
C PRO A 207 2.32 28.82 -10.82
N ASN A 208 2.21 29.73 -11.78
CA ASN A 208 2.88 29.70 -13.07
C ASN A 208 4.39 29.50 -12.91
N SER A 209 4.96 28.74 -13.85
CA SER A 209 6.39 28.56 -14.04
C SER A 209 7.11 29.92 -14.16
N GLY A 210 8.01 30.21 -13.23
CA GLY A 210 8.94 31.33 -13.37
C GLY A 210 9.52 31.82 -12.05
N SER A 211 10.64 31.26 -11.62
CA SER A 211 11.75 32.00 -10.98
C SER A 211 12.94 31.09 -10.66
N HIS A 212 14.12 31.69 -10.79
CA HIS A 212 15.48 31.13 -10.83
C HIS A 212 15.90 30.23 -9.65
N PRO A 213 16.96 29.40 -9.84
CA PRO A 213 17.43 28.46 -8.84
C PRO A 213 18.30 29.14 -7.79
N TYR A 214 17.95 28.99 -6.52
CA TYR A 214 18.91 29.12 -5.43
C TYR A 214 19.56 27.75 -5.21
N SER A 215 20.84 27.63 -5.58
CA SER A 215 21.66 26.44 -5.34
C SER A 215 21.95 26.29 -3.86
N ASN A 216 21.45 25.23 -3.23
CA ASN A 216 22.00 24.73 -1.97
C ASN A 216 22.46 23.31 -2.19
N GLU A 217 23.77 23.13 -2.29
CA GLU A 217 24.44 21.84 -2.26
C GLU A 217 24.20 21.20 -0.88
N THR A 218 23.24 20.28 -0.79
CA THR A 218 23.17 19.40 0.38
C THR A 218 24.02 18.18 0.08
N ARG A 219 25.24 18.19 0.62
CA ARG A 219 26.18 17.07 0.57
C ARG A 219 25.66 15.97 1.48
N ILE A 220 25.24 14.85 0.89
CA ILE A 220 25.00 13.61 1.63
C ILE A 220 26.29 12.80 1.49
N GLU A 221 27.05 12.67 2.58
CA GLU A 221 28.13 11.69 2.73
C GLU A 221 27.57 10.34 3.19
#